data_AF-A0A846NHE8-F1
#
_entry.id   AF-A0A846NHE8-F1
#
_cell.length_a   1.000
_cell.length_b   1.000
_cell.length_c   1.000
_cell.angle_alpha   90.00
_cell.angle_beta   90.00
_cell.angle_gamma   90.00
#
_symmetry.space_group_name_H-M   'P 1'
#
loop_
_entity.id
_entity.type
_entity.pdbx_description
1 polymer ?
#
loop_
_entity_poly.entity_id
_entity_poly.type
_entity_poly.pdbx_seq_one_letter_code
_entity_poly.pdbx_strand_id
1 'polypeptide(L)'
;IKTILTRSDKNNVILVGDPGVGRTSLVYGFARKVCYGTVPPALAHRRVIQLDVGRLLAGVQNEGELQERLLGVLDDAVAAGNIILFIDDI
;
A
#
# COMPACT_ATOMS: atom_id res chain seq x y z
N ILE A 1 1.65 6.61 -10.42
CA ILE A 1 2.28 6.17 -9.15
C ILE A 1 3.45 7.06 -8.75
N LYS A 2 4.65 6.90 -9.32
CA LYS A 2 5.89 7.59 -8.90
C LYS A 2 5.73 9.08 -8.59
N THR A 3 5.23 9.85 -9.55
CA THR A 3 5.07 11.32 -9.43
C THR A 3 4.16 11.77 -8.30
N ILE A 4 3.14 10.97 -7.96
CA ILE A 4 2.21 11.31 -6.87
C ILE A 4 2.82 10.93 -5.53
N LEU A 5 3.43 9.74 -5.42
CA LEU A 5 4.06 9.28 -4.17
C LEU A 5 5.25 10.15 -3.73
N THR A 6 5.88 10.90 -4.63
CA THR A 6 6.99 11.82 -4.31
C THR A 6 6.55 13.19 -3.80
N ARG A 7 5.23 13.46 -3.73
CA ARG A 7 4.72 14.75 -3.23
C ARG A 7 4.84 14.83 -1.71
N SER A 8 5.00 16.04 -1.19
CA SER A 8 5.01 16.33 0.25
C SER A 8 3.61 16.28 0.88
N ASP A 9 2.56 16.46 0.08
CA ASP A 9 1.15 16.36 0.48
C ASP A 9 0.36 15.69 -0.66
N LYS A 10 -0.80 15.09 -0.34
CA LYS A 10 -1.66 14.36 -1.28
C LYS A 10 -0.86 13.32 -2.08
N ASN A 11 -0.07 12.54 -1.34
CA ASN A 11 0.81 11.49 -1.85
C ASN A 11 0.14 10.11 -1.91
N ASN A 12 -1.17 10.02 -1.67
CA ASN A 12 -1.95 8.79 -1.84
C ASN A 12 -2.34 8.59 -3.31
N VAL A 13 -2.31 7.35 -3.78
CA VAL A 13 -2.67 6.98 -5.16
C VAL A 13 -3.83 6.01 -5.15
N ILE A 14 -4.88 6.35 -5.89
CA ILE A 14 -5.96 5.42 -6.25
C ILE A 14 -5.80 4.98 -7.71
N LEU A 15 -5.88 3.68 -7.97
CA LEU A 15 -5.79 3.12 -9.32
C LEU A 15 -7.20 2.78 -9.82
N VAL A 16 -7.66 3.52 -10.82
CA VAL A 16 -9.00 3.36 -11.42
C VAL A 16 -8.88 2.71 -12.80
N GLY A 17 -9.78 1.78 -13.10
CA GLY A 17 -9.86 1.07 -14.37
C GLY A 17 -10.74 -0.17 -14.27
N ASP A 18 -11.13 -0.72 -15.42
CA ASP A 18 -12.04 -1.86 -15.50
C ASP A 18 -11.44 -3.13 -14.86
N PRO A 19 -12.27 -4.11 -14.45
CA PRO A 19 -11.78 -5.41 -14.02
C PRO A 19 -10.87 -6.05 -15.07
N GLY A 20 -9.74 -6.60 -14.64
CA GLY A 20 -8.80 -7.31 -15.52
C GLY A 20 -7.80 -6.43 -16.28
N VAL A 21 -7.84 -5.09 -16.16
CA VAL A 21 -6.84 -4.21 -16.84
C VAL A 21 -5.43 -4.27 -16.25
N GLY A 22 -5.21 -5.09 -15.21
CA GLY A 22 -3.89 -5.31 -14.62
C GLY A 22 -3.45 -4.25 -13.61
N ARG A 23 -4.39 -3.63 -12.87
CA ARG A 23 -4.10 -2.65 -11.80
C ARG A 23 -3.11 -3.21 -10.77
N THR A 24 -3.35 -4.42 -10.28
CA THR A 24 -2.47 -5.12 -9.33
C THR A 24 -1.10 -5.43 -9.96
N SER A 25 -1.07 -5.88 -11.22
CA SER A 25 0.18 -6.13 -11.95
C SER A 25 1.04 -4.87 -12.10
N LEU A 26 0.41 -3.71 -12.27
CA LEU A 26 1.09 -2.42 -12.31
C LEU A 26 1.76 -2.10 -10.97
N VAL A 27 1.10 -2.39 -9.83
CA VAL A 27 1.67 -2.23 -8.49
C VAL A 27 2.82 -3.20 -8.25
N TYR A 28 2.70 -4.47 -8.64
CA TYR A 28 3.81 -5.42 -8.53
C TYR A 28 5.02 -5.02 -9.38
N GLY A 29 4.78 -4.53 -10.60
CA GLY A 29 5.83 -3.95 -11.44
C GLY A 29 6.50 -2.74 -10.78
N PHE A 30 5.73 -1.90 -10.09
CA PHE A 30 6.26 -0.80 -9.29
C PHE A 30 7.08 -1.29 -8.09
N ALA A 31 6.58 -2.28 -7.33
CA ALA A 31 7.28 -2.88 -6.20
C ALA A 31 8.64 -3.46 -6.60
N ARG A 32 8.71 -4.16 -7.75
CA ARG A 32 9.98 -4.63 -8.32
C ARG A 32 10.93 -3.46 -8.58
N LYS A 33 10.47 -2.37 -9.19
CA LYS A 33 11.31 -1.20 -9.47
C LYS A 33 11.84 -0.54 -8.19
N VAL A 34 11.00 -0.44 -7.16
CA VAL A 34 11.41 0.05 -5.83
C VAL A 34 12.49 -0.84 -5.23
N CYS A 35 12.31 -2.16 -5.26
CA CYS A 35 13.29 -3.14 -4.78
C CYS A 35 14.64 -3.03 -5.52
N TYR A 36 14.62 -2.87 -6.85
CA TYR A 36 15.83 -2.69 -7.66
C TYR A 36 16.41 -1.25 -7.64
N GLY A 37 15.81 -0.32 -6.90
CA GLY A 37 16.27 1.08 -6.85
C GLY A 37 16.11 1.85 -8.17
N THR A 38 15.29 1.37 -9.11
CA THR A 38 15.04 2.01 -10.42
C THR A 38 13.89 3.04 -10.35
N VAL A 39 13.81 3.74 -9.22
CA VAL A 39 12.80 4.75 -8.86
C VAL A 39 13.51 6.02 -8.39
N PRO A 40 12.82 7.17 -8.34
CA PRO A 40 13.39 8.39 -7.76
C PRO A 40 13.95 8.15 -6.34
N PRO A 41 15.01 8.87 -5.93
CA PRO A 41 15.65 8.66 -4.62
C PRO A 41 14.69 8.71 -3.42
N ALA A 42 13.66 9.55 -3.47
CA ALA A 42 12.63 9.64 -2.42
C ALA A 42 11.81 8.36 -2.21
N LEU A 43 11.79 7.47 -3.21
CA LEU A 43 11.13 6.17 -3.19
C LEU A 43 12.13 5.01 -3.10
N ALA A 44 13.42 5.26 -3.34
CA ALA A 44 14.46 4.28 -3.10
C ALA A 44 14.48 3.92 -1.61
N HIS A 45 14.76 2.65 -1.29
CA HIS A 45 14.78 2.13 0.08
C HIS A 45 13.43 2.01 0.81
N ARG A 46 12.31 2.36 0.16
CA ARG A 46 10.99 2.05 0.70
C ARG A 46 10.62 0.59 0.45
N ARG A 47 9.72 0.04 1.27
CA ARG A 47 9.15 -1.30 1.11
C ARG A 47 7.71 -1.18 0.65
N VAL A 48 7.37 -1.79 -0.47
CA VAL A 48 5.96 -1.91 -0.90
C VAL A 48 5.37 -3.14 -0.21
N ILE A 49 4.35 -2.94 0.62
CA ILE A 49 3.70 -4.00 1.39
C ILE A 49 2.22 -4.03 1.02
N GLN A 50 1.71 -5.21 0.70
CA GLN A 50 0.29 -5.41 0.46
C GLN A 50 -0.43 -5.76 1.77
N LEU A 51 -1.54 -5.08 2.01
CA LEU A 51 -2.46 -5.41 3.09
C LEU A 51 -3.32 -6.61 2.69
N ASP A 52 -3.27 -7.67 3.48
CA ASP A 52 -4.15 -8.82 3.33
C ASP A 52 -5.42 -8.58 4.16
N VAL A 53 -6.48 -8.13 3.48
CA VAL A 53 -7.78 -7.85 4.11
C VAL A 53 -8.43 -9.14 4.63
N GLY A 54 -8.20 -10.29 3.98
CA GLY A 54 -8.72 -11.57 4.44
C GLY A 54 -8.18 -11.95 5.82
N ARG A 55 -6.89 -11.69 6.07
CA ARG A 55 -6.28 -11.87 7.40
C ARG A 55 -6.79 -10.88 8.44
N LEU A 56 -7.09 -9.65 8.04
CA LEU A 56 -7.69 -8.67 8.94
C LEU A 56 -9.07 -9.13 9.41
N LEU A 57 -9.89 -9.66 8.49
CA LEU A 57 -11.24 -10.14 8.76
C LEU A 57 -11.28 -11.48 9.50
N ALA A 58 -10.22 -12.28 9.44
CA ALA A 58 -10.19 -13.60 10.06
C ALA A 58 -10.40 -13.53 11.59
N GLY A 59 -11.49 -14.17 12.05
CA GLY A 59 -11.84 -14.25 13.46
C GLY A 59 -12.41 -12.97 14.07
N VAL A 60 -12.64 -11.93 13.26
CA VAL A 60 -13.27 -10.69 13.71
C VAL A 60 -14.76 -10.93 13.96
N GLN A 61 -15.25 -10.52 15.13
CA GLN A 61 -16.66 -10.71 15.50
C GLN A 61 -17.53 -9.46 15.29
N ASN A 62 -16.92 -8.29 15.22
CA ASN A 62 -17.62 -7.01 15.04
C ASN A 62 -16.78 -5.99 14.26
N GLU A 63 -17.44 -4.96 13.73
CA GLU A 63 -16.79 -3.91 12.94
C GLU A 63 -15.75 -3.11 13.74
N GLY A 64 -15.94 -2.97 15.06
CA GLY A 64 -15.01 -2.26 15.94
C GLY A 64 -13.64 -2.94 16.01
N GLU A 65 -13.62 -4.27 16.14
CA GLU A 65 -12.39 -5.06 16.16
C GLU A 65 -11.66 -4.99 14.80
N LEU A 66 -12.39 -4.96 13.68
CA LEU A 66 -11.77 -4.74 12.37
C LEU A 66 -11.08 -3.37 12.30
N GLN A 67 -11.77 -2.33 12.78
CA GLN A 67 -11.23 -0.97 12.78
C GLN A 67 -9.99 -0.87 13.66
N GLU A 68 -9.99 -1.45 14.86
CA GLU A 68 -8.83 -1.48 15.76
C GLU A 68 -7.63 -2.19 15.11
N ARG A 69 -7.86 -3.35 14.48
CA ARG A 69 -6.80 -4.08 13.77
C ARG A 69 -6.24 -3.28 12.59
N LEU A 70 -7.11 -2.63 11.81
CA LEU A 70 -6.69 -1.79 10.69
C LEU A 70 -5.85 -0.61 11.17
N LEU A 71 -6.30 0.09 12.21
CA LEU A 71 -5.56 1.20 12.80
C LEU A 71 -4.19 0.76 13.30
N GLY A 72 -4.09 -0.39 13.98
CA GLY A 72 -2.80 -0.94 14.42
C GLY A 72 -1.82 -1.19 13.27
N VAL A 73 -2.31 -1.74 12.15
CA VAL A 73 -1.46 -1.94 10.96
C VAL A 73 -1.01 -0.61 10.35
N LEU A 74 -1.87 0.40 10.35
CA LEU A 74 -1.51 1.73 9.86
C LEU A 74 -0.45 2.39 10.77
N ASP A 75 -0.62 2.27 12.09
CA ASP A 75 0.33 2.81 13.07
C ASP A 75 1.69 2.12 12.94
N ASP A 76 1.74 0.80 12.78
CA ASP A 76 2.97 0.05 12.51
C ASP A 76 3.65 0.50 11.21
N ALA A 77 2.85 0.75 10.15
CA ALA A 77 3.37 1.23 8.88
C ALA A 77 3.97 2.63 8.99
N VAL A 78 3.33 3.52 9.76
CA VAL A 78 3.82 4.86 10.06
C VAL A 78 5.10 4.80 10.90
N ALA A 79 5.11 3.98 11.95
CA ALA A 79 6.27 3.81 12.84
C ALA A 79 7.51 3.29 12.11
N ALA A 80 7.34 2.41 11.11
CA ALA A 80 8.44 1.94 10.28
C ALA A 80 9.05 3.05 9.40
N GLY A 81 8.27 4.08 9.03
CA GLY A 81 8.72 5.27 8.29
C GLY A 81 9.15 5.04 6.83
N ASN A 82 9.27 3.78 6.38
CA ASN A 82 9.75 3.41 5.05
C ASN A 82 8.79 2.50 4.28
N ILE A 83 7.53 2.43 4.67
CA ILE A 83 6.52 1.58 4.02
C ILE A 83 5.70 2.38 2.99
N ILE A 84 5.40 1.75 1.85
CA ILE A 84 4.32 2.13 0.93
C ILE A 84 3.28 1.03 1.06
N LEU A 85 2.15 1.34 1.70
CA LEU A 85 1.06 0.39 1.88
C LEU A 85 0.21 0.33 0.61
N PHE A 86 -0.01 -0.88 0.12
CA PHE A 86 -0.91 -1.18 -0.98
C PHE A 86 -2.14 -1.91 -0.44
N ILE A 87 -3.32 -1.40 -0.75
CA ILE A 87 -4.61 -2.00 -0.43
C ILE A 87 -5.24 -2.34 -1.78
N ASP A 88 -5.46 -3.62 -2.03
CA ASP A 88 -6.17 -4.07 -3.23
C ASP A 88 -7.69 -4.00 -2.98
N ASP A 89 -8.46 -3.78 -4.05
CA ASP A 89 -9.93 -3.75 -4.02
C ASP A 89 -10.54 -2.80 -2.97
N ILE A 90 -10.11 -1.53 -3.02
CA ILE A 90 -10.78 -0.41 -2.32
C ILE A 90 -12.03 0.08 -3.04
#